data_AF-A0A821XGC6-F1
#
_entry.id   AF-A0A821XGC6-F1
#
_cell.length_a   1.000
_cell.length_b   1.000
_cell.length_c   1.000
_cell.angle_alpha   90.00
_cell.angle_beta   90.00
_cell.angle_gamma   90.00
#
_symmetry.space_group_name_H-M   'P 1'
#
loop_
_entity.id
_entity.type
_entity.pdbx_description
1 polymer ?
#
loop_
_entity_poly.entity_id
_entity_poly.type
_entity_poly.pdbx_seq_one_letter_code
_entity_poly.pdbx_strand_id
1 'polypeptide(L)'
;ICDRIIFCFTNARSTFYTPGDTGPLLKALLNSLPAKRIPFSKENTFCFDSESFRYLVAKLNRIKFNSMEEADYNGSWEKSMTELNRLIGYIHSNMSDPIILNDSHSAKHAQLMINSMIRPMLEAMRNTLRNIILLNERWHKTCIELCPKIIKGATAICLECPRKRIKICDFWVATDGLHVVQNKCRTCQCDPSQHYRIDYELEYKEIENSAKPTEEDMRKVLHNLCEASAEFSYFLLQSAGNSQHDPFLLGFERMIKEENDICDEKTPYEFNLHLVEQLQLLKTHYEKANKKLATKKMITELDVIYQKIEN
;
A
#
# COMPACT_ATOMS: atom_id res chain seq x y z
N ILE A 1 -24.72 -6.74 -2.51
CA ILE A 1 -23.32 -7.25 -2.57
C ILE A 1 -23.28 -8.75 -2.86
N CYS A 2 -24.01 -9.62 -2.14
CA CYS A 2 -23.95 -11.09 -2.35
C CYS A 2 -24.42 -11.59 -3.73
N ASP A 3 -25.16 -10.80 -4.50
CA ASP A 3 -25.69 -11.18 -5.82
C ASP A 3 -24.69 -10.92 -6.96
N ARG A 4 -23.48 -10.41 -6.65
CA ARG A 4 -22.42 -10.08 -7.63
C ARG A 4 -21.14 -10.87 -7.36
N ILE A 5 -21.28 -12.16 -7.05
CA ILE A 5 -20.16 -13.08 -6.79
C ILE A 5 -20.03 -14.07 -7.94
N ILE A 6 -18.83 -14.16 -8.48
CA ILE A 6 -18.43 -15.06 -9.55
C ILE A 6 -17.43 -16.06 -8.99
N PHE A 7 -17.62 -17.34 -9.29
CA PHE A 7 -16.69 -18.40 -8.92
C PHE A 7 -15.87 -18.81 -10.12
N CYS A 8 -14.56 -18.61 -10.07
CA CYS A 8 -13.63 -19.02 -11.11
C CYS A 8 -12.76 -20.17 -10.57
N PHE A 9 -12.85 -21.33 -11.20
CA PHE A 9 -11.99 -22.48 -10.91
C PHE A 9 -10.94 -22.58 -12.01
N THR A 10 -9.68 -22.62 -11.62
CA THR A 10 -8.56 -22.85 -12.54
C THR A 10 -8.12 -24.31 -12.50
N ASN A 11 -7.31 -24.73 -13.47
CA ASN A 11 -6.83 -26.11 -13.58
C ASN A 11 -7.96 -27.15 -13.75
N ALA A 12 -9.07 -26.73 -14.36
CA ALA A 12 -10.28 -27.54 -14.42
C ALA A 12 -10.20 -28.74 -15.38
N ARG A 13 -9.12 -28.88 -16.16
CA ARG A 13 -8.94 -30.00 -17.09
C ARG A 13 -8.96 -31.35 -16.38
N SER A 14 -8.27 -31.45 -15.24
CA SER A 14 -8.22 -32.66 -14.42
C SER A 14 -9.59 -33.07 -13.84
N THR A 15 -10.52 -32.11 -13.78
CA THR A 15 -11.88 -32.27 -13.25
C THR A 15 -12.93 -32.16 -14.36
N PHE A 16 -12.55 -32.45 -15.62
CA PHE A 16 -13.43 -32.42 -16.78
C PHE A 16 -14.18 -31.08 -16.95
N TYR A 17 -13.50 -29.96 -16.69
CA TYR A 17 -14.02 -28.60 -16.76
C TYR A 17 -15.16 -28.33 -15.77
N THR A 18 -15.05 -28.91 -14.57
CA THR A 18 -15.97 -28.68 -13.45
C THR A 18 -15.20 -28.25 -12.19
N PRO A 19 -15.87 -27.73 -11.15
CA PRO A 19 -15.23 -27.39 -9.88
C PRO A 19 -14.56 -28.57 -9.15
N GLY A 20 -14.82 -29.81 -9.56
CA GLY A 20 -14.31 -31.02 -8.91
C GLY A 20 -14.71 -31.12 -7.44
N ASP A 21 -13.84 -31.71 -6.62
CA ASP A 21 -14.06 -31.92 -5.19
C ASP A 21 -14.22 -30.61 -4.39
N THR A 22 -13.71 -29.49 -4.92
CA THR A 22 -13.88 -28.17 -4.31
C THR A 22 -15.34 -27.70 -4.38
N GLY A 23 -16.11 -28.10 -5.39
CA GLY A 23 -17.50 -27.68 -5.58
C GLY A 23 -18.40 -28.02 -4.39
N PRO A 24 -18.49 -29.31 -3.97
CA PRO A 24 -19.27 -29.72 -2.81
C PRO A 24 -18.81 -29.04 -1.50
N LEU A 25 -17.50 -28.90 -1.29
CA LEU A 25 -16.94 -28.26 -0.09
C LEU A 25 -17.30 -26.78 -0.02
N LEU A 26 -17.15 -26.06 -1.13
CA LEU A 26 -17.55 -24.66 -1.24
C LEU A 26 -19.04 -24.50 -0.99
N LYS A 27 -19.88 -25.38 -1.57
CA LYS A 27 -21.33 -25.35 -1.34
C LYS A 27 -21.69 -25.54 0.14
N ALA A 28 -21.01 -26.45 0.84
CA ALA A 28 -21.20 -26.66 2.27
C ALA A 28 -20.78 -25.43 3.07
N LEU A 29 -19.63 -24.83 2.74
CA LEU A 29 -19.16 -23.59 3.36
C LEU A 29 -20.17 -22.45 3.17
N LEU A 30 -20.62 -22.20 1.94
CA LEU A 30 -21.58 -21.14 1.65
C LEU A 30 -22.91 -21.33 2.39
N ASN A 31 -23.37 -22.59 2.53
CA ASN A 31 -24.58 -22.90 3.31
C ASN A 31 -24.40 -22.73 4.82
N SER A 32 -23.16 -22.74 5.34
CA SER A 32 -22.85 -22.55 6.75
C SER A 32 -22.81 -21.08 7.18
N LEU A 33 -22.78 -20.14 6.21
CA LEU A 33 -22.70 -18.72 6.49
C LEU A 33 -24.07 -18.17 6.96
N PRO A 34 -24.11 -17.36 8.03
CA PRO A 34 -25.36 -16.88 8.64
C PRO A 34 -26.08 -15.78 7.84
N ALA A 35 -25.50 -15.29 6.74
CA ALA A 35 -26.05 -14.23 5.89
C ALA A 35 -26.67 -14.77 4.59
N LYS A 36 -27.31 -13.89 3.80
CA LYS A 36 -27.94 -14.19 2.50
C LYS A 36 -27.19 -15.28 1.72
N ARG A 37 -27.93 -16.29 1.26
CA ARG A 37 -27.41 -17.43 0.48
C ARG A 37 -26.70 -16.91 -0.76
N ILE A 38 -25.37 -16.96 -0.75
CA ILE A 38 -24.57 -16.67 -1.95
C ILE A 38 -24.94 -17.73 -2.99
N PRO A 39 -25.43 -17.34 -4.18
CA PRO A 39 -25.81 -18.32 -5.20
C PRO A 39 -24.55 -19.05 -5.66
N PHE A 40 -24.60 -20.38 -5.67
CA PHE A 40 -23.54 -21.21 -6.24
C PHE A 40 -24.19 -22.18 -7.24
N SER A 41 -24.18 -21.76 -8.49
CA SER A 41 -24.82 -22.47 -9.59
C SER A 41 -23.95 -22.43 -10.84
N LYS A 42 -24.38 -23.11 -11.91
CA LYS A 42 -23.62 -23.15 -13.17
C LYS A 42 -23.51 -21.77 -13.80
N GLU A 43 -24.53 -20.94 -13.62
CA GLU A 43 -24.65 -19.61 -14.23
C GLU A 43 -23.55 -18.66 -13.77
N ASN A 44 -23.15 -18.71 -12.49
CA ASN A 44 -22.13 -17.84 -11.92
C ASN A 44 -20.79 -18.56 -11.59
N THR A 45 -20.62 -19.79 -12.07
CA THR A 45 -19.43 -20.60 -11.87
C THR A 45 -18.76 -20.91 -13.19
N PHE A 46 -17.48 -20.55 -13.35
CA PHE A 46 -16.70 -20.65 -14.58
C PHE A 46 -15.43 -21.46 -14.36
N CYS A 47 -15.12 -22.38 -15.27
CA CYS A 47 -14.03 -23.34 -15.11
C CYS A 47 -13.01 -23.18 -16.24
N PHE A 48 -11.84 -22.67 -15.90
CA PHE A 48 -10.76 -22.37 -16.84
C PHE A 48 -9.68 -23.45 -16.77
N ASP A 49 -9.18 -23.83 -17.93
CA ASP A 49 -7.94 -24.58 -18.03
C ASP A 49 -6.74 -23.62 -18.16
N SER A 50 -5.70 -23.91 -17.38
CA SER A 50 -4.46 -23.15 -17.35
C SER A 50 -3.40 -23.66 -18.34
N GLU A 51 -3.58 -24.86 -18.91
CA GLU A 51 -2.58 -25.46 -19.82
C GLU A 51 -2.35 -24.65 -21.09
N SER A 52 -3.37 -23.96 -21.60
CA SER A 52 -3.24 -23.12 -22.79
C SER A 52 -2.34 -21.89 -22.57
N PHE A 53 -2.35 -21.31 -21.36
CA PHE A 53 -1.40 -20.25 -20.98
C PHE A 53 0.02 -20.79 -20.83
N ARG A 54 0.18 -21.98 -20.25
CA ARG A 54 1.49 -22.64 -20.15
C ARG A 54 2.06 -22.97 -21.53
N TYR A 55 1.22 -23.43 -22.46
CA TYR A 55 1.58 -23.66 -23.85
C TYR A 55 2.06 -22.39 -24.55
N LEU A 56 1.37 -21.25 -24.37
CA LEU A 56 1.79 -19.97 -24.92
C LEU A 56 3.19 -19.56 -24.42
N VAL A 57 3.43 -19.69 -23.10
CA VAL A 57 4.74 -19.42 -22.51
C VAL A 57 5.81 -20.38 -23.06
N ALA A 58 5.50 -21.66 -23.19
CA ALA A 58 6.43 -22.66 -23.73
C ALA A 58 6.81 -22.37 -25.19
N LYS A 59 5.84 -21.95 -26.02
CA LYS A 59 6.09 -21.51 -27.40
C LYS A 59 6.97 -20.25 -27.47
N LEU A 60 6.75 -19.27 -26.59
CA LEU A 60 7.62 -18.09 -26.48
C LEU A 60 9.07 -18.48 -26.11
N ASN A 61 9.23 -19.55 -25.32
CA ASN A 61 10.53 -20.12 -24.97
C ASN A 61 11.06 -21.14 -26.00
N ARG A 62 10.46 -21.21 -27.20
CA ARG A 62 10.88 -22.07 -28.32
C ARG A 62 10.88 -23.58 -28.01
N ILE A 63 10.04 -24.01 -27.06
CA ILE A 63 9.81 -25.43 -26.79
C ILE A 63 9.02 -26.04 -27.96
N LYS A 64 9.50 -27.18 -28.46
CA LYS A 64 8.86 -27.93 -29.55
C LYS A 64 7.83 -28.89 -28.99
N PHE A 65 6.70 -28.98 -29.68
CA PHE A 65 5.60 -29.89 -29.37
C PHE A 65 5.31 -30.72 -30.62
N ASN A 66 4.85 -31.94 -30.43
CA ASN A 66 4.35 -32.76 -31.52
C ASN A 66 2.89 -32.39 -31.85
N SER A 67 2.39 -32.87 -32.99
CA SER A 67 1.04 -32.53 -33.48
C SER A 67 -0.09 -32.95 -32.52
N MET A 68 0.12 -34.00 -31.73
CA MET A 68 -0.87 -34.48 -30.76
C MET A 68 -0.91 -33.58 -29.52
N GLU A 69 0.25 -33.18 -29.02
CA GLU A 69 0.37 -32.21 -27.92
C GLU A 69 -0.21 -30.85 -28.31
N GLU A 70 0.06 -30.37 -29.52
CA GLU A 70 -0.49 -29.10 -30.01
C GLU A 70 -2.02 -29.13 -30.13
N ALA A 71 -2.58 -30.23 -30.64
CA ALA A 71 -4.03 -30.41 -30.72
C ALA A 71 -4.69 -30.41 -29.33
N ASP A 72 -4.01 -31.03 -28.36
CA ASP A 72 -4.46 -31.11 -26.98
C ASP A 72 -4.48 -29.73 -26.28
N TYR A 73 -3.41 -28.93 -26.45
CA TYR A 73 -3.38 -27.55 -25.96
C TYR A 73 -4.38 -26.63 -26.68
N ASN A 74 -4.63 -26.86 -27.97
CA ASN A 74 -5.66 -26.13 -28.71
C ASN A 74 -7.06 -26.43 -28.17
N GLY A 75 -7.36 -27.70 -27.86
CA GLY A 75 -8.61 -28.08 -27.21
C GLY A 75 -8.79 -27.41 -25.84
N SER A 76 -7.73 -27.36 -25.03
CA SER A 76 -7.70 -26.61 -23.77
C SER A 76 -7.98 -25.11 -23.98
N TRP A 77 -7.41 -24.50 -25.01
CA TRP A 77 -7.63 -23.09 -25.35
C TRP A 77 -9.08 -22.81 -25.74
N GLU A 78 -9.65 -23.60 -26.64
CA GLU A 78 -11.04 -23.46 -27.09
C GLU A 78 -12.04 -23.55 -25.93
N LYS A 79 -11.80 -24.47 -24.99
CA LYS A 79 -12.63 -24.61 -23.78
C LYS A 79 -12.54 -23.39 -22.87
N SER A 80 -11.33 -22.91 -22.58
CA SER A 80 -11.14 -21.70 -21.77
C SER A 80 -11.71 -20.45 -22.45
N MET A 81 -11.60 -20.31 -23.77
CA MET A 81 -12.18 -19.19 -24.52
C MET A 81 -13.71 -19.23 -24.51
N THR A 82 -14.31 -20.43 -24.64
CA THR A 82 -15.76 -20.61 -24.53
C THR A 82 -16.25 -20.17 -23.15
N GLU A 83 -15.57 -20.60 -22.08
CA GLU A 83 -15.91 -20.20 -20.71
C GLU A 83 -15.67 -18.71 -20.44
N LEU A 84 -14.63 -18.11 -21.03
CA LEU A 84 -14.39 -16.66 -20.96
C LEU A 84 -15.52 -15.88 -21.62
N ASN A 85 -15.94 -16.27 -22.81
CA ASN A 85 -17.07 -15.64 -23.50
C ASN A 85 -18.35 -15.75 -22.69
N ARG A 86 -18.57 -16.90 -22.03
CA ARG A 86 -19.69 -17.10 -21.10
C ARG A 86 -19.60 -16.17 -19.89
N LEU A 87 -18.41 -16.01 -19.33
CA LEU A 87 -18.15 -15.08 -18.21
C LEU A 87 -18.44 -13.63 -18.60
N ILE A 88 -17.91 -13.17 -19.73
CA ILE A 88 -18.15 -11.81 -20.23
C ILE A 88 -19.63 -11.60 -20.52
N GLY A 89 -20.29 -12.58 -21.16
CA GLY A 89 -21.74 -12.53 -21.38
C GLY A 89 -22.52 -12.45 -20.06
N TYR A 90 -22.13 -13.24 -19.06
CA TYR A 90 -22.75 -13.20 -17.73
C TYR A 90 -22.58 -11.83 -17.05
N ILE A 91 -21.37 -11.26 -17.08
CA ILE A 91 -21.09 -9.92 -16.55
C ILE A 91 -21.95 -8.88 -17.27
N HIS A 92 -21.99 -8.91 -18.61
CA HIS A 92 -22.77 -7.96 -19.38
C HIS A 92 -24.27 -8.07 -19.12
N SER A 93 -24.80 -9.28 -18.97
CA SER A 93 -26.25 -9.49 -18.78
C SER A 93 -26.72 -9.36 -17.33
N ASN A 94 -25.86 -9.61 -16.34
CA ASN A 94 -26.25 -9.70 -14.93
C ASN A 94 -25.53 -8.70 -14.02
N MET A 95 -24.52 -7.99 -14.54
CA MET A 95 -23.70 -7.02 -13.80
C MET A 95 -23.50 -5.72 -14.60
N SER A 96 -24.46 -5.36 -15.45
CA SER A 96 -24.42 -4.19 -16.35
C SER A 96 -24.41 -2.85 -15.64
N ASP A 97 -24.90 -2.77 -14.40
CA ASP A 97 -24.82 -1.54 -13.62
C ASP A 97 -23.37 -1.32 -13.19
N PRO A 98 -22.73 -0.20 -13.59
CA PRO A 98 -21.43 0.16 -13.07
C PRO A 98 -21.48 0.07 -11.55
N ILE A 99 -20.49 -0.57 -10.94
CA ILE A 99 -20.25 -0.32 -9.52
C ILE A 99 -19.95 1.17 -9.45
N ILE A 100 -20.92 1.97 -8.99
CA ILE A 100 -20.69 3.37 -8.66
C ILE A 100 -19.71 3.33 -7.49
N LEU A 101 -18.41 3.40 -7.80
CA LEU A 101 -17.32 3.33 -6.84
C LEU A 101 -17.38 4.49 -5.83
N ASN A 102 -18.15 5.54 -6.12
CA ASN A 102 -18.33 6.70 -5.25
C ASN A 102 -18.97 6.34 -3.89
N ASP A 103 -19.61 5.17 -3.75
CA ASP A 103 -20.16 4.68 -2.47
C ASP A 103 -19.46 3.41 -1.96
N SER A 104 -18.34 3.00 -2.56
CA SER A 104 -17.62 1.78 -2.14
C SER A 104 -16.69 2.01 -0.96
N HIS A 105 -17.23 2.63 0.10
CA HIS A 105 -16.61 2.63 1.42
C HIS A 105 -16.50 1.18 1.91
N SER A 106 -15.37 0.53 1.65
CA SER A 106 -15.06 -0.78 2.20
C SER A 106 -13.87 -0.66 3.13
N ALA A 107 -13.90 -1.38 4.25
CA ALA A 107 -12.79 -1.37 5.19
C ALA A 107 -11.47 -1.77 4.50
N LYS A 108 -11.53 -2.66 3.51
CA LYS A 108 -10.36 -3.07 2.72
C LYS A 108 -9.82 -1.95 1.84
N HIS A 109 -10.70 -1.18 1.20
CA HIS A 109 -10.29 -0.04 0.39
C HIS A 109 -9.67 1.06 1.27
N ALA A 110 -10.31 1.40 2.40
CA ALA A 110 -9.74 2.33 3.39
C ALA A 110 -8.37 1.86 3.90
N GLN A 111 -8.20 0.58 4.21
CA GLN A 111 -6.90 0.00 4.58
C GLN A 111 -5.84 0.23 3.51
N LEU A 112 -6.17 0.02 2.23
CA LEU A 112 -5.22 0.23 1.12
C LEU A 112 -4.84 1.70 0.99
N MET A 113 -5.82 2.60 1.07
CA MET A 113 -5.58 4.05 1.02
C MET A 113 -4.70 4.51 2.19
N ILE A 114 -5.06 4.15 3.43
CA ILE A 114 -4.25 4.47 4.60
C ILE A 114 -2.82 3.96 4.43
N ASN A 115 -2.64 2.69 4.02
CA ASN A 115 -1.30 2.13 3.84
C ASN A 115 -0.46 2.89 2.81
N SER A 116 -1.08 3.42 1.75
CA SER A 116 -0.39 4.30 0.78
C SER A 116 -0.06 5.69 1.33
N MET A 117 -0.79 6.18 2.32
CA MET A 117 -0.61 7.51 2.93
C MET A 117 0.34 7.54 4.12
N ILE A 118 0.66 6.40 4.73
CA ILE A 118 1.57 6.35 5.91
C ILE A 118 2.88 7.07 5.63
N ARG A 119 3.57 6.73 4.53
CA ARG A 119 4.86 7.35 4.20
C ARG A 119 4.70 8.85 3.88
N PRO A 120 3.79 9.30 3.01
CA PRO A 120 3.55 10.72 2.77
C PRO A 120 3.29 11.52 4.04
N MET A 121 2.43 11.02 4.94
CA MET A 121 2.08 11.72 6.19
C MET A 121 3.29 11.87 7.12
N LEU A 122 4.05 10.79 7.31
CA LEU A 122 5.24 10.82 8.17
C LEU A 122 6.34 11.73 7.60
N GLU A 123 6.55 11.71 6.30
CA GLU A 123 7.53 12.59 5.64
C GLU A 123 7.10 14.05 5.66
N ALA A 124 5.80 14.33 5.51
CA ALA A 124 5.24 15.66 5.70
C ALA A 124 5.51 16.16 7.13
N MET A 125 5.22 15.35 8.15
CA MET A 125 5.54 15.71 9.54
C MET A 125 7.03 15.98 9.75
N ARG A 126 7.90 15.09 9.27
CA ARG A 126 9.35 15.25 9.37
C ARG A 126 9.82 16.56 8.73
N ASN A 127 9.29 16.89 7.55
CA ASN A 127 9.61 18.13 6.87
C ASN A 127 9.05 19.38 7.55
N THR A 128 7.84 19.31 8.10
CA THR A 128 7.27 20.42 8.89
C THR A 128 8.11 20.70 10.13
N LEU A 129 8.62 19.66 10.81
CA LEU A 129 9.55 19.82 11.93
C LEU A 129 10.87 20.49 11.51
N ARG A 130 11.45 20.08 10.37
CA ARG A 130 12.63 20.76 9.80
C ARG A 130 12.37 22.25 9.59
N ASN A 131 11.22 22.59 9.03
CA ASN A 131 10.85 23.98 8.77
C ASN A 131 10.60 24.79 10.05
N ILE A 132 10.02 24.19 11.10
CA ILE A 132 9.91 24.83 12.42
C ILE A 132 11.30 25.12 13.01
N ILE A 133 12.22 24.16 12.93
CA ILE A 133 13.60 24.34 13.43
C ILE A 133 14.31 25.46 12.64
N LEU A 134 14.17 25.51 11.30
CA LEU A 134 14.74 26.59 10.48
C LEU A 134 14.17 27.97 10.84
N LEU A 135 12.87 28.05 11.13
CA LEU A 135 12.24 29.31 11.56
C LEU A 135 12.81 29.78 12.91
N ASN A 136 12.94 28.87 13.87
CA ASN A 136 13.34 29.20 15.24
C ASN A 136 14.81 29.58 15.37
N GLU A 137 15.70 28.87 14.65
CA GLU A 137 17.15 29.04 14.82
C GLU A 137 17.74 30.20 14.02
N ARG A 138 17.13 30.59 12.89
CA ARG A 138 17.83 31.43 11.90
C ARG A 138 17.05 32.57 11.27
N TRP A 139 15.79 32.82 11.65
CA TRP A 139 14.95 33.83 10.98
C TRP A 139 14.96 33.67 9.44
N HIS A 140 15.20 32.44 8.97
CA HIS A 140 15.54 32.19 7.59
C HIS A 140 14.38 32.61 6.68
N LYS A 141 14.72 33.20 5.54
CA LYS A 141 13.77 33.39 4.44
C LYS A 141 13.52 32.09 3.69
N THR A 142 14.22 31.00 4.01
CA THR A 142 14.10 29.75 3.27
C THR A 142 13.35 28.67 4.06
N CYS A 143 12.70 27.78 3.32
CA CYS A 143 12.12 26.55 3.84
C CYS A 143 12.45 25.38 2.91
N ILE A 144 12.29 24.17 3.45
CA ILE A 144 12.43 22.94 2.70
C ILE A 144 11.05 22.54 2.18
N GLU A 145 10.93 22.48 0.86
CA GLU A 145 9.77 21.97 0.15
C GLU A 145 9.95 20.48 -0.17
N LEU A 146 8.90 19.70 0.08
CA LEU A 146 8.78 18.31 -0.37
C LEU A 146 8.23 18.29 -1.80
N CYS A 147 9.00 17.75 -2.73
CA CYS A 147 8.61 17.61 -4.13
C CYS A 147 8.49 16.12 -4.50
N PRO A 148 7.30 15.50 -4.39
CA PRO A 148 7.12 14.13 -4.83
C PRO A 148 7.21 14.04 -6.36
N LYS A 149 7.93 13.04 -6.84
CA LYS A 149 8.08 12.76 -8.27
C LYS A 149 7.58 11.36 -8.58
N ILE A 150 6.56 11.28 -9.42
CA ILE A 150 5.99 10.00 -9.85
C ILE A 150 7.05 9.22 -10.61
N ILE A 151 7.29 7.98 -10.18
CA ILE A 151 8.23 7.06 -10.82
C ILE A 151 7.47 6.04 -11.66
N LYS A 152 8.01 5.71 -12.83
CA LYS A 152 7.44 4.72 -13.73
C LYS A 152 8.17 3.38 -13.56
N GLY A 153 7.45 2.33 -13.21
CA GLY A 153 7.97 0.96 -13.11
C GLY A 153 7.89 0.36 -11.70
N ALA A 154 8.29 -0.90 -11.59
CA ALA A 154 8.28 -1.63 -10.31
C ALA A 154 9.52 -1.25 -9.47
N THR A 155 9.37 -0.17 -8.69
CA THR A 155 10.43 0.38 -7.84
C THR A 155 10.11 0.20 -6.37
N ALA A 156 11.15 0.07 -5.55
CA ALA A 156 11.08 0.00 -4.10
C ALA A 156 12.25 0.77 -3.48
N ILE A 157 12.15 1.06 -2.18
CA ILE A 157 13.28 1.50 -1.36
C ILE A 157 13.69 0.31 -0.50
N CYS A 158 15.00 0.06 -0.39
CA CYS A 158 15.50 -0.90 0.59
C CYS A 158 15.77 -0.19 1.93
N LEU A 159 15.35 -0.82 3.03
CA LEU A 159 15.55 -0.30 4.39
C LEU A 159 16.97 -0.53 4.93
N GLU A 160 17.70 -1.49 4.36
CA GLU A 160 19.05 -1.88 4.81
C GLU A 160 20.18 -1.31 3.94
N CYS A 161 19.86 -0.86 2.71
CA CYS A 161 20.90 -0.35 1.83
C CYS A 161 21.31 1.08 2.24
N PRO A 162 22.61 1.41 2.16
CA PRO A 162 23.09 2.76 2.42
C PRO A 162 22.39 3.76 1.51
N ARG A 163 21.83 4.81 2.10
CA ARG A 163 21.19 5.90 1.36
C ARG A 163 22.17 7.04 1.16
N LYS A 164 22.17 7.63 -0.03
CA LYS A 164 22.94 8.84 -0.29
C LYS A 164 22.37 9.97 0.57
N ARG A 165 23.26 10.72 1.22
CA ARG A 165 22.91 11.87 2.06
C ARG A 165 23.29 13.14 1.34
N ILE A 166 22.34 14.06 1.24
CA ILE A 166 22.53 15.38 0.61
C ILE A 166 22.29 16.46 1.65
N LYS A 167 22.96 17.60 1.50
CA LYS A 167 22.72 18.75 2.36
C LYS A 167 21.68 19.66 1.72
N ILE A 168 20.61 19.99 2.45
CA ILE A 168 19.55 20.91 2.06
C ILE A 168 19.38 21.90 3.20
N CYS A 169 19.58 23.18 2.93
CA CYS A 169 19.76 24.19 3.98
C CYS A 169 20.83 23.72 5.00
N ASP A 170 20.46 23.64 6.27
CA ASP A 170 21.31 23.20 7.38
C ASP A 170 21.11 21.73 7.76
N PHE A 171 20.25 21.00 7.04
CA PHE A 171 19.97 19.59 7.28
C PHE A 171 20.74 18.69 6.33
N TRP A 172 21.24 17.58 6.85
CA TRP A 172 21.52 16.41 6.03
C TRP A 172 20.24 15.61 5.86
N VAL A 173 19.94 15.18 4.63
CA VAL A 173 18.73 14.43 4.29
C VAL A 173 19.13 13.15 3.55
N ALA A 174 18.63 12.01 4.02
CA ALA A 174 18.76 10.74 3.32
C ALA A 174 17.81 10.69 2.12
N THR A 175 18.35 10.49 0.93
CA THR A 175 17.60 10.35 -0.33
C THR A 175 17.12 8.93 -0.54
N ASP A 176 16.06 8.76 -1.32
CA ASP A 176 15.54 7.43 -1.67
C ASP A 176 16.56 6.66 -2.52
N GLY A 177 17.02 5.51 -2.00
CA GLY A 177 17.79 4.55 -2.78
C GLY A 177 16.85 3.68 -3.61
N LEU A 178 16.52 4.10 -4.83
CA LEU A 178 15.58 3.39 -5.70
C LEU A 178 16.13 2.03 -6.15
N HIS A 179 15.36 0.97 -5.88
CA HIS A 179 15.64 -0.41 -6.24
C HIS A 179 14.63 -0.91 -7.24
N VAL A 180 15.07 -1.54 -8.33
CA VAL A 180 14.18 -2.21 -9.28
C VAL A 180 13.85 -3.61 -8.75
N VAL A 181 12.57 -3.83 -8.39
CA VAL A 181 12.09 -5.07 -7.78
C VAL A 181 11.05 -5.74 -8.66
N GLN A 182 11.37 -6.92 -9.17
CA GLN A 182 10.42 -7.82 -9.81
C GLN A 182 10.13 -9.01 -8.86
N ASN A 183 10.78 -10.15 -9.10
CA ASN A 183 10.74 -11.34 -8.23
C ASN A 183 11.90 -11.39 -7.23
N LYS A 184 13.00 -10.70 -7.54
CA LYS A 184 14.16 -10.44 -6.68
C LYS A 184 14.59 -9.00 -6.89
N CYS A 185 15.24 -8.42 -5.89
CA CYS A 185 15.91 -7.14 -6.07
C CYS A 185 17.08 -7.32 -7.05
N ARG A 186 17.14 -6.50 -8.09
CA ARG A 186 18.29 -6.48 -9.02
C ARG A 186 19.40 -5.51 -8.57
N THR A 187 19.13 -4.75 -7.51
CA THR A 187 19.99 -3.63 -7.05
C THR A 187 20.82 -4.02 -5.83
N CYS A 188 20.31 -4.92 -4.98
CA CYS A 188 21.01 -5.42 -3.79
C CYS A 188 20.70 -6.90 -3.52
N GLN A 189 21.44 -7.49 -2.58
CA GLN A 189 21.24 -8.86 -2.10
C GLN A 189 20.38 -8.94 -0.82
N CYS A 190 19.78 -7.83 -0.39
CA CYS A 190 18.92 -7.82 0.81
C CYS A 190 17.65 -8.65 0.60
N ASP A 191 17.08 -9.14 1.68
CA ASP A 191 15.84 -9.90 1.65
C ASP A 191 14.70 -9.09 0.99
N PRO A 192 13.85 -9.68 0.14
CA PRO A 192 12.67 -9.01 -0.42
C PRO A 192 11.77 -8.35 0.62
N SER A 193 11.72 -8.85 1.85
CA SER A 193 10.99 -8.24 2.98
C SER A 193 11.53 -6.86 3.37
N GLN A 194 12.79 -6.56 3.04
CA GLN A 194 13.43 -5.27 3.31
C GLN A 194 13.13 -4.22 2.23
N HIS A 195 12.30 -4.55 1.24
CA HIS A 195 11.97 -3.67 0.13
C HIS A 195 10.55 -3.15 0.27
N TYR A 196 10.44 -1.84 0.45
CA TYR A 196 9.18 -1.13 0.50
C TYR A 196 8.85 -0.55 -0.88
N ARG A 197 7.82 -1.09 -1.55
CA ARG A 197 7.42 -0.59 -2.87
C ARG A 197 6.93 0.84 -2.79
N ILE A 198 7.33 1.64 -3.76
CA ILE A 198 6.94 3.04 -3.89
C ILE A 198 6.58 3.35 -5.34
N ASP A 199 5.67 4.29 -5.51
CA ASP A 199 5.22 4.86 -6.77
C ASP A 199 5.62 6.34 -6.93
N TYR A 200 6.31 6.90 -5.93
CA TYR A 200 6.94 8.21 -5.98
C TYR A 200 8.29 8.24 -5.25
N GLU A 201 9.21 9.04 -5.77
CA GLU A 201 10.47 9.44 -5.14
C GLU A 201 10.28 10.80 -4.45
N LEU A 202 10.84 10.97 -3.25
CA LEU A 202 10.82 12.27 -2.55
C LEU A 202 12.08 13.07 -2.87
N GLU A 203 11.88 14.20 -3.56
CA GLU A 203 12.91 15.23 -3.72
C GLU A 203 12.69 16.35 -2.69
N TYR A 204 13.79 16.98 -2.26
CA TYR A 204 13.78 18.09 -1.31
C TYR A 204 14.39 19.32 -1.96
N LYS A 205 13.73 20.47 -1.87
CA LYS A 205 14.21 21.73 -2.43
C LYS A 205 14.22 22.83 -1.39
N GLU A 206 15.26 23.64 -1.41
CA GLU A 206 15.29 24.90 -0.69
C GLU A 206 14.55 25.96 -1.51
N ILE A 207 13.56 26.62 -0.89
CA ILE A 207 12.78 27.68 -1.54
C ILE A 207 12.79 28.96 -0.69
N GLU A 208 12.76 30.12 -1.35
CA GLU A 208 12.58 31.41 -0.68
C GLU A 208 11.09 31.63 -0.37
N ASN A 209 10.80 31.80 0.90
CA ASN A 209 9.46 31.80 1.48
C ASN A 209 8.86 33.22 1.44
N SER A 210 8.12 33.52 0.37
CA SER A 210 7.44 34.82 0.16
C SER A 210 6.10 34.96 0.90
N ALA A 211 5.48 33.84 1.30
CA ALA A 211 4.24 33.78 2.07
C ALA A 211 4.40 32.75 3.20
N LYS A 212 4.90 33.18 4.36
CA LYS A 212 5.30 32.27 5.44
C LYS A 212 4.07 31.70 6.19
N PRO A 213 3.86 30.37 6.22
CA PRO A 213 3.03 29.78 7.28
C PRO A 213 3.71 30.06 8.63
N THR A 214 2.92 30.45 9.62
CA THR A 214 3.44 30.74 10.96
C THR A 214 3.90 29.45 11.64
N GLU A 215 4.73 29.57 12.69
CA GLU A 215 5.07 28.41 13.54
C GLU A 215 3.79 27.76 14.09
N GLU A 216 2.80 28.57 14.47
CA GLU A 216 1.50 28.11 14.95
C GLU A 216 0.76 27.28 13.88
N ASP A 217 0.71 27.74 12.63
CA ASP A 217 0.10 27.01 11.52
C ASP A 217 0.77 25.65 11.31
N MET A 218 2.11 25.62 11.34
CA MET A 218 2.87 24.38 11.17
C MET A 218 2.68 23.41 12.34
N ARG A 219 2.62 23.91 13.57
CA ARG A 219 2.31 23.11 14.76
C ARG A 219 0.90 22.54 14.70
N LYS A 220 -0.07 23.30 14.18
CA LYS A 220 -1.44 22.84 13.95
C LYS A 220 -1.49 21.74 12.90
N VAL A 221 -0.78 21.88 11.77
CA VAL A 221 -0.68 20.83 10.75
C VAL A 221 -0.07 19.55 11.34
N LEU A 222 1.03 19.67 12.10
CA LEU A 222 1.65 18.52 12.78
C LEU A 222 0.69 17.81 13.73
N HIS A 223 -0.03 18.58 14.54
CA HIS A 223 -1.01 18.03 15.46
C HIS A 223 -2.10 17.26 14.72
N ASN A 224 -2.70 17.85 13.69
CA ASN A 224 -3.75 17.23 12.90
C ASN A 224 -3.28 15.94 12.21
N LEU A 225 -2.11 15.95 11.59
CA LEU A 225 -1.54 14.77 10.95
C LEU A 225 -1.26 13.66 11.99
N CYS A 226 -0.80 14.03 13.19
CA CYS A 226 -0.48 13.09 14.25
C CYS A 226 -1.74 12.42 14.82
N GLU A 227 -2.81 13.20 15.04
CA GLU A 227 -4.10 12.67 15.45
C GLU A 227 -4.72 11.78 14.37
N ALA A 228 -4.72 12.21 13.11
CA ALA A 228 -5.20 11.39 11.99
C ALA A 228 -4.43 10.08 11.87
N SER A 229 -3.10 10.10 12.04
CA SER A 229 -2.26 8.90 12.04
C SER A 229 -2.64 7.92 13.16
N ALA A 230 -2.98 8.43 14.35
CA ALA A 230 -3.40 7.60 15.48
C ALA A 230 -4.75 6.94 15.22
N GLU A 231 -5.70 7.68 14.65
CA GLU A 231 -7.01 7.14 14.26
C GLU A 231 -6.92 6.12 13.13
N PHE A 232 -6.09 6.38 12.12
CA PHE A 232 -5.81 5.44 11.04
C PHE A 232 -5.17 4.16 11.56
N SER A 233 -4.15 4.26 12.41
CA SER A 233 -3.53 3.09 13.04
C SER A 233 -4.55 2.28 13.84
N TYR A 234 -5.35 2.95 14.66
CA TYR A 234 -6.40 2.30 15.43
C TYR A 234 -7.39 1.57 14.51
N PHE A 235 -7.86 2.20 13.42
CA PHE A 235 -8.73 1.56 12.44
C PHE A 235 -8.10 0.33 11.77
N LEU A 236 -6.81 0.42 11.39
CA LEU A 236 -6.07 -0.69 10.81
C LEU A 236 -6.01 -1.88 11.78
N LEU A 237 -5.70 -1.62 13.06
CA LEU A 237 -5.59 -2.65 14.10
C LEU A 237 -6.94 -3.34 14.40
N GLN A 238 -8.05 -2.62 14.33
CA GLN A 238 -9.39 -3.22 14.49
C GLN A 238 -9.80 -4.07 13.27
N SER A 239 -9.42 -3.63 12.07
CA SER A 239 -9.89 -4.22 10.82
C SER A 239 -9.04 -5.38 10.32
N ALA A 240 -7.76 -5.43 10.69
CA ALA A 240 -6.87 -6.54 10.42
C ALA A 240 -6.88 -7.47 11.63
N GLY A 241 -7.69 -8.53 11.59
CA GLY A 241 -7.83 -9.51 12.68
C GLY A 241 -6.56 -10.32 12.94
N ASN A 242 -5.49 -9.66 13.44
CA ASN A 242 -4.18 -10.12 13.95
C ASN A 242 -2.93 -9.42 13.36
N SER A 243 -2.99 -8.23 12.75
CA SER A 243 -1.72 -7.51 12.48
C SER A 243 -1.14 -6.98 13.80
N GLN A 244 -0.09 -7.62 14.31
CA GLN A 244 0.52 -7.30 15.61
C GLN A 244 1.24 -5.95 15.68
N HIS A 245 1.41 -5.23 14.55
CA HIS A 245 2.28 -4.07 14.48
C HIS A 245 1.57 -2.83 13.95
N ASP A 246 1.78 -1.73 14.66
CA ASP A 246 1.36 -0.39 14.30
C ASP A 246 2.29 0.17 13.21
N PRO A 247 1.81 0.37 11.98
CA PRO A 247 2.68 0.73 10.88
C PRO A 247 3.13 2.21 10.92
N PHE A 248 2.39 3.08 11.61
CA PHE A 248 2.83 4.46 11.84
C PHE A 248 3.93 4.49 12.89
N LEU A 249 3.81 3.70 13.96
CA LEU A 249 4.85 3.58 14.99
C LEU A 249 6.19 3.09 14.40
N LEU A 250 6.13 2.04 13.57
CA LEU A 250 7.30 1.55 12.82
C LEU A 250 7.91 2.64 11.93
N GLY A 251 7.06 3.47 11.31
CA GLY A 251 7.49 4.59 10.51
C GLY A 251 8.21 5.69 11.32
N PHE A 252 7.71 6.02 12.52
CA PHE A 252 8.40 6.92 13.44
C PHE A 252 9.76 6.39 13.87
N GLU A 253 9.83 5.11 14.25
CA GLU A 253 11.08 4.46 14.65
C GLU A 253 12.11 4.46 13.53
N ARG A 254 11.66 4.20 12.29
CA ARG A 254 12.51 4.32 11.10
C ARG A 254 13.05 5.74 10.94
N MET A 255 12.20 6.77 10.98
CA MET A 255 12.64 8.15 10.80
C MET A 255 13.66 8.56 11.87
N ILE A 256 13.41 8.22 13.13
CA ILE A 256 14.34 8.52 14.24
C ILE A 256 15.68 7.81 14.03
N LYS A 257 15.66 6.54 13.64
CA LYS A 257 16.88 5.79 13.30
C LYS A 257 17.65 6.46 12.16
N GLU A 258 16.98 6.81 11.06
CA GLU A 258 17.60 7.47 9.92
C GLU A 258 18.29 8.79 10.30
N GLU A 259 17.66 9.60 11.15
CA GLU A 259 18.24 10.88 11.60
C GLU A 259 19.38 10.69 12.61
N ASN A 260 19.34 9.65 13.45
CA ASN A 260 20.47 9.27 14.31
C ASN A 260 21.68 8.81 13.48
N ASP A 261 21.45 7.94 12.49
CA ASP A 261 22.50 7.47 11.58
C ASP A 261 23.14 8.69 10.87
N ILE A 262 22.35 9.72 10.53
CA ILE A 262 22.81 11.01 10.01
C ILE A 262 23.77 11.72 10.98
N CYS A 263 23.38 11.85 12.24
CA CYS A 263 24.18 12.49 13.27
C CYS A 263 25.52 11.77 13.52
N ASP A 264 25.53 10.44 13.40
CA ASP A 264 26.74 9.64 13.63
C ASP A 264 27.81 9.79 12.52
N GLU A 265 27.40 10.08 11.28
CA GLU A 265 28.34 10.10 10.12
C GLU A 265 28.63 11.49 9.55
N LYS A 266 27.80 12.50 9.83
CA LYS A 266 27.88 13.81 9.17
C LYS A 266 28.15 14.93 10.16
N THR A 267 28.87 15.94 9.70
CA THR A 267 29.12 17.19 10.44
C THR A 267 28.97 18.38 9.48
N PRO A 268 28.46 19.56 9.93
CA PRO A 268 27.69 19.79 11.16
C PRO A 268 26.36 19.01 11.17
N TYR A 269 25.84 18.65 12.34
CA TYR A 269 24.63 17.82 12.52
C TYR A 269 23.64 18.37 13.56
N GLU A 270 23.87 19.57 14.11
CA GLU A 270 23.10 20.14 15.22
C GLU A 270 21.61 20.27 14.89
N PHE A 271 21.29 20.60 13.63
CA PHE A 271 19.91 20.67 13.14
C PHE A 271 19.26 19.28 13.10
N ASN A 272 19.97 18.26 12.61
CA ASN A 272 19.48 16.88 12.62
C ASN A 272 19.29 16.35 14.05
N LEU A 273 20.16 16.71 14.98
CA LEU A 273 20.00 16.36 16.40
C LEU A 273 18.74 16.97 17.00
N HIS A 274 18.48 18.26 16.77
CA HIS A 274 17.23 18.92 17.20
C HIS A 274 16.02 18.23 16.54
N LEU A 275 16.12 17.83 15.27
CA LEU A 275 15.04 17.09 14.60
C LEU A 275 14.78 15.73 15.25
N VAL A 276 15.81 14.98 15.66
CA VAL A 276 15.65 13.72 16.41
C VAL A 276 14.85 13.95 17.70
N GLU A 277 15.19 14.98 18.47
CA GLU A 277 14.49 15.32 19.72
C GLU A 277 13.01 15.64 19.46
N GLN A 278 12.72 16.45 18.44
CA GLN A 278 11.33 16.78 18.08
C GLN A 278 10.56 15.57 17.56
N LEU A 279 11.19 14.66 16.80
CA LEU A 279 10.58 13.42 16.34
C LEU A 279 10.25 12.48 17.51
N GLN A 280 11.09 12.39 18.54
CA GLN A 280 10.82 11.61 19.75
C GLN A 280 9.63 12.17 20.54
N LEU A 281 9.53 13.50 20.65
CA LEU A 281 8.37 14.16 21.25
C LEU A 281 7.09 13.87 20.45
N LEU A 282 7.16 13.96 19.12
CA LEU A 282 6.03 13.67 18.24
C LEU A 282 5.59 12.19 18.33
N LYS A 283 6.53 11.25 18.37
CA LYS A 283 6.26 9.82 18.63
C LYS A 283 5.53 9.62 19.97
N THR A 284 5.99 10.32 21.01
CA THR A 284 5.34 10.25 22.33
C THR A 284 3.90 10.79 22.30
N HIS A 285 3.66 11.88 21.55
CA HIS A 285 2.31 12.43 21.35
C HIS A 285 1.41 11.43 20.59
N TYR A 286 1.94 10.83 19.54
CA TYR A 286 1.27 9.79 18.77
C TYR A 286 0.84 8.60 19.66
N GLU A 287 1.76 8.05 20.45
CA GLU A 287 1.47 6.92 21.36
C GLU A 287 0.41 7.28 22.40
N LYS A 288 0.44 8.50 22.95
CA LYS A 288 -0.59 9.00 23.86
C LYS A 288 -1.96 9.10 23.19
N ALA A 289 -2.02 9.60 21.96
CA ALA A 289 -3.25 9.67 21.18
C ALA A 289 -3.81 8.26 20.91
N ASN A 290 -2.96 7.31 20.52
CA ASN A 290 -3.36 5.93 20.26
C ASN A 290 -3.89 5.23 21.53
N LYS A 291 -3.22 5.41 22.69
CA LYS A 291 -3.69 4.91 24.00
C LYS A 291 -5.05 5.50 24.41
N LYS A 292 -5.30 6.78 24.11
CA LYS A 292 -6.58 7.46 24.39
C LYS A 292 -7.72 6.85 23.58
N LEU A 293 -7.48 6.52 22.30
CA LEU A 293 -8.46 5.85 21.43
C LEU A 293 -8.77 4.44 21.94
N ALA A 294 -7.74 3.67 22.31
CA ALA A 294 -7.90 2.32 22.85
C ALA A 294 -8.72 2.31 24.16
N THR A 295 -8.43 3.22 25.09
CA THR A 295 -9.15 3.32 26.37
C THR A 295 -10.62 3.67 26.19
N LYS A 296 -10.95 4.52 25.22
CA LYS A 296 -12.33 4.93 24.96
C LYS A 296 -13.16 3.89 24.21
N LYS A 297 -12.55 2.80 23.72
CA LYS A 297 -13.17 1.85 22.78
C LYS A 297 -13.93 2.58 21.67
N MET A 298 -13.37 3.69 21.18
CA MET A 298 -14.02 4.41 20.07
C MET A 298 -14.04 3.47 18.88
N ILE A 299 -15.22 3.19 18.35
CA ILE A 299 -15.32 2.55 17.04
C ILE A 299 -15.15 3.70 16.06
N THR A 300 -14.04 3.75 15.34
CA THR A 300 -13.90 4.73 14.27
C THR A 300 -14.77 4.24 13.11
N GLU A 301 -15.92 4.90 12.93
CA GLU A 301 -16.84 4.60 11.85
C GLU A 301 -16.13 4.78 10.50
N LEU A 302 -16.44 3.90 9.56
CA LEU A 302 -15.77 3.88 8.25
C LEU A 302 -15.91 5.21 7.51
N ASP A 303 -17.05 5.87 7.63
CA ASP A 303 -17.30 7.17 7.00
C ASP A 303 -16.42 8.29 7.57
N VAL A 304 -16.12 8.25 8.88
CA VAL A 304 -15.18 9.19 9.51
C VAL A 304 -13.76 8.99 8.98
N ILE A 305 -13.37 7.74 8.72
CA ILE A 305 -12.08 7.43 8.09
C ILE A 305 -12.03 8.01 6.68
N TYR A 306 -13.06 7.82 5.86
CA TYR A 306 -13.09 8.37 4.51
C TYR A 306 -13.05 9.89 4.49
N GLN A 307 -13.81 10.56 5.37
CA GLN A 307 -13.73 12.02 5.51
C GLN A 307 -12.31 12.51 5.82
N LYS A 308 -11.52 11.75 6.58
CA LYS A 308 -10.12 12.12 6.89
C LYS A 308 -9.11 11.73 5.81
N ILE A 309 -9.46 10.80 4.94
CA ILE A 309 -8.65 10.47 3.76
C ILE A 309 -8.81 11.57 2.69
N GLU A 310 -10.01 12.15 2.59
CA GLU A 310 -10.36 13.15 1.56
C GLU A 310 -9.96 14.60 1.94
N ASN A 311 -9.81 14.90 3.23
CA ASN A 311 -9.46 16.22 3.76
C ASN A 311 -8.01 16.31 4.21
#